data_AF-A0A081HTV4-F1
#
_entry.id   AF-A0A081HTV4-F1
#
_cell.length_a   1.000
_cell.length_b   1.000
_cell.length_c   1.000
_cell.angle_alpha   90.00
_cell.angle_beta   90.00
_cell.angle_gamma   90.00
#
_symmetry.space_group_name_H-M   'P 1'
#
loop_
_entity.id
_entity.type
_entity.pdbx_description
1 polymer ?
#
loop_
_entity_poly.entity_id
_entity_poly.type
_entity_poly.pdbx_seq_one_letter_code
_entity_poly.pdbx_strand_id
1 'polypeptide(L)'
;MTVYQETTHMDYGLWLLREPTGAITLTGWSETPSVATSPAASSKTEHWPAYTLCSEPSHLPSRLTELGLDLAAGHDLSDLDKDWDVYVRHPDIDALRAALDAQRARDRR
;
A
#
# COMPACT_ATOMS: atom_id res chain seq x y z
N MET A 1 -2.17 -5.52 -33.76
CA MET A 1 -3.27 -5.85 -32.83
C MET A 1 -2.63 -5.95 -31.46
N THR A 2 -2.53 -4.83 -30.77
CA THR A 2 -1.93 -4.76 -29.44
C THR A 2 -2.88 -5.46 -28.49
N VAL A 3 -2.45 -6.59 -27.94
CA VAL A 3 -3.10 -7.22 -26.80
C VAL A 3 -2.92 -6.23 -25.66
N TYR A 4 -3.95 -5.45 -25.35
CA TYR A 4 -4.04 -4.83 -24.03
C TYR A 4 -4.11 -6.01 -23.08
N GLN A 5 -3.00 -6.32 -22.42
CA GLN A 5 -3.05 -7.18 -21.26
C GLN A 5 -3.99 -6.45 -20.31
N GLU A 6 -5.23 -6.93 -20.25
CA GLU A 6 -6.19 -6.62 -19.21
C GLU A 6 -5.60 -7.24 -17.94
N THR A 7 -4.56 -6.61 -17.40
CA THR A 7 -4.22 -6.74 -16.00
C THR A 7 -5.50 -6.36 -15.28
N THR A 8 -6.15 -7.35 -14.70
CA THR A 8 -7.32 -7.18 -13.84
C THR A 8 -7.03 -5.98 -12.95
N HIS A 9 -7.65 -4.84 -13.27
CA HIS A 9 -7.32 -3.56 -12.67
C HIS A 9 -7.93 -3.61 -11.28
N MET A 10 -7.25 -4.25 -10.34
CA MET A 10 -7.61 -4.15 -8.93
C MET A 10 -7.43 -2.68 -8.59
N ASP A 11 -8.53 -1.99 -8.30
CA ASP A 11 -8.46 -0.66 -7.72
C ASP A 11 -7.91 -0.81 -6.30
N TYR A 12 -6.82 -0.10 -6.01
CA TYR A 12 -6.19 -0.11 -4.71
C TYR A 12 -5.76 1.31 -4.32
N GLY A 13 -5.72 1.55 -3.03
CA GLY A 13 -5.16 2.77 -2.45
C GLY A 13 -4.13 2.38 -1.39
N LEU A 14 -2.92 2.93 -1.49
CA LEU A 14 -1.90 2.81 -0.47
C LEU A 14 -1.51 4.19 0.03
N TRP A 15 -1.36 4.32 1.34
CA TRP A 15 -0.86 5.56 1.93
C TRP A 15 -0.06 5.29 3.19
N LEU A 16 0.85 6.22 3.46
CA LEU A 16 1.69 6.26 4.63
C LEU A 16 1.03 7.15 5.69
N LEU A 17 1.14 6.73 6.93
CA LEU A 17 0.70 7.46 8.11
C LEU A 17 1.86 7.58 9.08
N ARG A 18 1.92 8.69 9.80
CA ARG A 18 2.81 8.87 10.94
C ARG A 18 2.02 8.63 12.21
N GLU A 19 2.41 7.61 12.97
CA GLU A 19 1.83 7.36 14.28
C GLU A 19 2.27 8.43 15.29
N PRO A 20 1.48 8.70 16.34
CA PRO A 20 1.87 9.62 17.42
C PRO A 20 3.18 9.21 18.12
N THR A 21 3.55 7.94 18.03
CA THR A 21 4.82 7.40 18.54
C THR A 21 6.04 7.77 17.69
N GLY A 22 5.83 8.37 16.52
CA GLY A 22 6.86 8.70 15.54
C GLY A 22 7.10 7.61 14.49
N ALA A 23 6.50 6.42 14.65
CA ALA A 23 6.62 5.35 13.68
C ALA A 23 5.82 5.64 12.40
N ILE A 24 6.36 5.24 11.26
CA ILE A 24 5.68 5.33 9.97
C ILE A 24 5.05 3.99 9.65
N THR A 25 3.74 4.00 9.41
CA THR A 25 2.96 2.83 9.03
C THR A 25 2.48 2.96 7.59
N LEU A 26 2.44 1.83 6.88
CA LEU A 26 1.82 1.70 5.58
C LEU A 26 0.47 1.02 5.77
N THR A 27 -0.56 1.63 5.22
CA THR A 27 -1.91 1.09 5.21
C THR A 27 -2.48 1.20 3.80
N GLY A 28 -3.60 0.52 3.57
CA GLY A 28 -4.18 0.47 2.27
C GLY A 28 -5.55 -0.15 2.21
N TRP A 29 -6.11 -0.14 1.02
CA TRP A 29 -7.25 -0.95 0.63
C TRP A 29 -7.02 -1.52 -0.76
N SER A 30 -7.61 -2.67 -1.01
CA SER A 30 -7.66 -3.30 -2.32
C SER A 30 -9.09 -3.74 -2.60
N GLU A 31 -9.59 -3.44 -3.79
CA GLU A 31 -10.88 -3.89 -4.26
C GLU A 31 -10.70 -5.16 -5.11
N THR A 32 -11.30 -6.25 -4.63
CA THR A 32 -11.38 -7.48 -5.40
C THR A 32 -12.71 -7.51 -6.15
N PRO A 33 -12.70 -7.64 -7.50
CA PRO A 33 -13.93 -7.83 -8.24
C PRO A 33 -14.57 -9.16 -7.82
N SER A 34 -15.86 -9.11 -7.45
CA SER A 34 -16.59 -10.30 -7.07
C SER A 34 -16.68 -11.26 -8.27
N VAL A 35 -16.24 -12.51 -8.09
CA VAL A 35 -16.36 -13.62 -9.06
C VAL A 35 -17.81 -14.13 -9.16
N ALA A 36 -18.78 -13.22 -9.23
CA ALA A 36 -20.16 -13.58 -9.44
C ALA A 36 -20.54 -13.19 -10.87
N THR A 37 -21.05 -14.17 -11.62
CA THR A 37 -21.54 -14.10 -13.00
C THR A 37 -22.75 -13.17 -13.19
N SER A 38 -22.98 -12.24 -12.26
CA SER A 38 -24.12 -11.33 -12.21
C SER A 38 -23.62 -9.88 -12.30
N PRO A 39 -24.15 -9.06 -13.22
CA PRO A 39 -23.75 -7.65 -13.42
C PRO A 39 -24.12 -6.73 -12.25
N ALA A 40 -24.63 -7.27 -11.14
CA ALA A 40 -24.98 -6.57 -9.90
C ALA A 40 -24.09 -6.97 -8.71
N ALA A 41 -23.00 -7.70 -8.96
CA ALA A 41 -22.10 -8.13 -7.89
C ALA A 41 -21.31 -6.93 -7.36
N SER A 42 -21.61 -6.50 -6.14
CA SER A 42 -20.83 -5.46 -5.44
C SER A 42 -19.38 -5.91 -5.29
N SER A 43 -18.45 -5.03 -5.63
CA SER A 43 -17.03 -5.24 -5.34
C SER A 43 -16.80 -5.35 -3.83
N LYS A 44 -15.85 -6.20 -3.42
CA LYS A 44 -15.46 -6.28 -2.01
C LYS A 44 -14.20 -5.44 -1.81
N THR A 45 -14.34 -4.33 -1.09
CA THR A 45 -13.19 -3.54 -0.60
C THR A 45 -12.62 -4.23 0.64
N GLU A 46 -11.34 -4.58 0.59
CA GLU A 46 -10.61 -5.15 1.72
C GLU A 46 -9.59 -4.13 2.23
N HIS A 47 -9.73 -3.75 3.50
CA HIS A 47 -8.75 -2.88 4.17
C HIS A 47 -7.59 -3.71 4.68
N TRP A 48 -6.39 -3.22 4.41
CA TRP A 48 -5.15 -3.84 4.87
C TRP A 48 -4.90 -3.48 6.33
N PRO A 49 -4.23 -4.35 7.11
CA PRO A 49 -3.77 -3.97 8.43
C PRO A 49 -2.66 -2.91 8.30
N ALA A 50 -2.48 -2.09 9.33
CA ALA A 50 -1.34 -1.18 9.39
C ALA A 50 -0.03 -1.97 9.55
N TYR A 51 0.89 -1.78 8.61
CA TYR A 51 2.23 -2.36 8.62
C TYR A 51 3.25 -1.30 9.01
N THR A 52 3.91 -1.47 10.16
CA THR A 52 5.00 -0.56 10.56
C THR A 52 6.19 -0.73 9.61
N LEU A 53 6.55 0.33 8.89
CA LEU A 53 7.70 0.32 7.97
C LEU A 53 8.99 0.67 8.70
N CYS A 54 8.97 1.80 9.43
CA CYS A 54 10.14 2.38 10.07
C CYS A 54 9.73 3.10 11.36
N SER A 55 10.59 3.11 12.38
CA SER A 55 10.41 3.99 13.54
C SER A 55 10.99 5.39 13.33
N GLU A 56 11.90 5.55 12.36
CA GLU A 56 12.57 6.81 12.06
C GLU A 56 12.29 7.24 10.61
N PRO A 57 11.79 8.48 10.38
CA PRO A 57 11.42 8.95 9.04
C PRO A 57 12.62 9.13 8.10
N SER A 58 13.82 9.32 8.63
CA SER A 58 15.09 9.38 7.88
C SER A 58 15.35 8.09 7.06
N HIS A 59 14.87 6.94 7.52
CA HIS A 59 15.03 5.64 6.87
C HIS A 59 13.91 5.34 5.87
N LEU A 60 12.83 6.12 5.89
CA LEU A 60 11.67 5.91 5.03
C LEU A 60 12.01 5.90 3.53
N PRO A 61 12.80 6.84 2.97
CA PRO A 61 13.13 6.82 1.54
C PRO A 61 13.84 5.53 1.10
N SER A 62 14.78 5.06 1.91
CA SER A 62 15.47 3.78 1.68
C SER A 62 14.49 2.62 1.75
N ARG A 63 13.59 2.62 2.74
CA ARG A 63 12.61 1.55 2.92
C ARG A 63 11.58 1.49 1.80
N LEU A 64 11.14 2.65 1.28
CA LEU A 64 10.27 2.72 0.10
C LEU A 64 10.97 2.14 -1.13
N THR A 65 12.25 2.48 -1.33
CA THR A 65 13.05 1.95 -2.44
C THR A 65 13.21 0.42 -2.35
N GLU A 66 13.49 -0.12 -1.16
CA GLU A 66 13.57 -1.58 -0.93
C GLU A 66 12.26 -2.30 -1.22
N LEU A 67 11.13 -1.65 -0.90
CA LEU A 67 9.79 -2.18 -1.12
C LEU A 67 9.24 -1.87 -2.50
N GLY A 68 9.98 -1.19 -3.38
CA GLY A 68 9.51 -0.80 -4.73
C GLY A 68 8.34 0.18 -4.72
N LEU A 69 8.18 0.95 -3.63
CA LEU A 69 7.11 1.92 -3.46
C LEU A 69 7.49 3.26 -4.06
N ASP A 70 6.62 3.79 -4.93
CA ASP A 70 6.75 5.12 -5.52
C ASP A 70 5.73 6.08 -4.92
N LEU A 71 6.11 7.35 -4.78
CA LEU A 71 5.19 8.40 -4.36
C LEU A 71 4.15 8.66 -5.46
N ALA A 72 2.89 8.85 -5.07
CA ALA A 72 1.87 9.33 -5.99
C ALA A 72 2.18 10.77 -6.42
N ALA A 73 1.79 11.14 -7.64
CA ALA A 73 2.07 12.46 -8.19
C ALA A 73 1.51 13.58 -7.29
N GLY A 74 2.37 14.53 -6.90
CA GLY A 74 2.01 15.66 -6.06
C GLY A 74 2.11 15.42 -4.55
N HIS A 75 2.54 14.24 -4.11
CA HIS A 75 2.81 13.94 -2.71
C HIS A 75 4.30 13.98 -2.39
N ASP A 76 4.64 14.43 -1.17
CA ASP A 76 6.00 14.46 -0.66
C ASP A 76 6.08 13.82 0.73
N LEU A 77 7.22 13.21 1.09
CA LEU A 77 7.38 12.61 2.42
C LEU A 77 7.30 13.66 3.53
N SER A 78 7.63 14.93 3.24
CA SER A 78 7.52 16.04 4.20
C SER A 78 6.08 16.33 4.61
N ASP A 79 5.08 15.80 3.89
CA ASP A 79 3.68 15.91 4.31
C ASP A 79 3.40 15.01 5.54
N LEU A 80 4.18 13.95 5.76
CA LEU A 80 4.13 13.17 7.01
C LEU A 80 4.56 13.98 8.23
N ASP A 81 5.43 14.99 8.06
CA ASP A 81 5.77 15.93 9.14
C ASP A 81 4.63 16.87 9.51
N LYS A 82 3.63 17.00 8.63
CA LYS A 82 2.41 17.77 8.87
C LYS A 82 1.24 16.88 9.32
N ASP A 83 1.50 15.61 9.62
CA ASP A 83 0.48 14.61 9.96
C ASP A 83 -0.51 14.36 8.81
N TRP A 84 -0.06 14.48 7.56
CA TRP A 84 -0.88 14.24 6.37
C TRP A 84 -0.63 12.87 5.76
N ASP A 85 -1.67 12.31 5.16
CA ASP A 85 -1.61 11.04 4.43
C ASP A 85 -0.77 11.20 3.15
N VAL A 86 0.26 10.37 3.00
CA VAL A 86 1.11 10.35 1.81
C VAL A 86 0.79 9.14 0.96
N TYR A 87 0.18 9.38 -0.19
CA TYR A 87 -0.23 8.31 -1.10
C TYR A 87 0.96 7.74 -1.87
N VAL A 88 0.99 6.42 -1.98
CA VAL A 88 2.05 5.67 -2.67
C VAL A 88 1.46 4.69 -3.68
N ARG A 89 2.29 4.22 -4.59
CA ARG A 89 1.94 3.27 -5.65
C ARG A 89 2.95 2.15 -5.66
N HIS A 90 2.49 0.97 -6.07
CA HIS A 90 3.34 -0.20 -6.25
C HIS A 90 2.90 -0.97 -7.50
N PRO A 91 3.82 -1.41 -8.36
CA PRO A 91 3.45 -2.11 -9.60
C PRO A 91 2.82 -3.48 -9.36
N ASP A 92 3.11 -4.13 -8.22
CA ASP A 92 2.62 -5.48 -7.86
C ASP A 92 2.11 -5.53 -6.41
N ILE A 93 0.82 -5.31 -6.23
CA ILE A 93 0.20 -5.16 -4.92
C ILE A 93 0.16 -6.48 -4.13
N ASP A 94 -0.02 -7.60 -4.82
CA ASP A 94 -0.02 -8.93 -4.20
C ASP A 94 1.37 -9.28 -3.67
N ALA A 95 2.43 -9.03 -4.43
CA ALA A 95 3.80 -9.24 -3.99
C ALA A 95 4.17 -8.35 -2.79
N LEU A 96 3.78 -7.07 -2.84
CA LEU A 96 3.99 -6.14 -1.73
C LEU A 96 3.31 -6.63 -0.46
N ARG A 97 2.02 -7.02 -0.57
CA ARG A 97 1.26 -7.51 0.58
C ARG A 97 1.90 -8.75 1.19
N ALA A 98 2.27 -9.72 0.37
CA ALA A 98 2.93 -10.94 0.83
C ALA A 98 4.24 -10.65 1.56
N ALA A 99 5.05 -9.70 1.06
CA ALA A 99 6.28 -9.27 1.73
C ALA A 99 6.02 -8.61 3.09
N LEU A 100 5.02 -7.74 3.18
CA LEU A 100 4.62 -7.06 4.41
C LEU A 100 4.05 -8.03 5.46
N ASP A 101 3.21 -8.98 5.05
CA ASP A 101 2.68 -10.02 5.94
C ASP A 101 3.80 -10.93 6.46
N ALA A 102 4.76 -11.31 5.61
CA ALA A 102 5.93 -12.09 6.02
C ALA A 102 6.80 -11.33 7.04
N GLN A 103 7.04 -10.03 6.81
CA GLN A 103 7.75 -9.15 7.74
C GLN A 103 7.03 -9.09 9.09
N ARG A 104 5.72 -8.81 9.08
CA ARG A 104 4.89 -8.73 10.29
C ARG A 104 4.86 -10.05 11.07
N ALA A 105 4.83 -11.18 10.39
CA ALA A 105 4.89 -12.50 11.02
C ALA A 105 6.24 -12.75 11.70
N ARG A 106 7.34 -12.21 11.14
CA ARG A 106 8.68 -12.28 11.71
C ARG A 106 8.83 -11.38 12.94
N ASP A 107 8.30 -10.16 12.91
CA ASP A 107 8.37 -9.23 14.04
C ASP A 107 7.52 -9.66 15.25
N ARG A 108 6.60 -10.62 15.08
CA ARG A 108 5.78 -11.21 16.14
C ARG A 108 6.40 -12.44 16.82
N ARG A 109 7.51 -12.97 16.30
CA ARG A 109 8.23 -14.12 16.89
C ARG A 109 9.33 -13.67 17.82
#